data_AF-A0A931UTR3-F1
#
_entry.id   AF-A0A931UTR3-F1
#
_cell.length_a   1.000
_cell.length_b   1.000
_cell.length_c   1.000
_cell.angle_alpha   90.00
_cell.angle_beta   90.00
_cell.angle_gamma   90.00
#
_symmetry.space_group_name_H-M   'P 1'
#
loop_
_entity.id
_entity.type
_entity.pdbx_description
1 polymer ?
#
loop_
_entity_poly.entity_id
_entity_poly.type
_entity_poly.pdbx_seq_one_letter_code
_entity_poly.pdbx_strand_id
1 'polypeptide(L)'
;MLNAERLISESDAYDLALVILLAHPVAGARPISGAGGPLHVEFQRGSAIGCSLSISFGAMRREEARGAGRHAPTETVLVQQPRIEICWSSTGRSVATATAAIALYREVTELAALIAARLEGETIGVRERALVAKAEEASR
;
A
#
# COMPACT_ATOMS: atom_id res chain seq x y z
N MET A 1 2.12 -22.59 15.75
CA MET A 1 2.68 -21.29 16.15
C MET A 1 1.93 -20.23 15.36
N LEU A 2 1.12 -19.40 16.02
CA LEU A 2 0.51 -18.23 15.39
C LEU A 2 1.61 -17.18 15.24
N ASN A 3 1.98 -16.82 14.02
CA ASN A 3 2.83 -15.66 13.79
C ASN A 3 2.11 -14.45 14.41
N ALA A 4 2.76 -13.79 15.37
CA ALA A 4 2.25 -12.51 15.87
C ALA A 4 2.23 -11.57 14.66
N GLU A 5 1.03 -11.18 14.22
CA GLU A 5 0.89 -10.18 13.16
C GLU A 5 1.65 -8.92 13.60
N ARG A 6 2.65 -8.54 12.82
CA ARG A 6 3.53 -7.41 13.15
C ARG A 6 2.75 -6.12 12.88
N LEU A 7 2.55 -5.34 13.94
CA LEU A 7 1.95 -4.02 13.86
C LEU A 7 2.99 -3.01 13.40
N ILE A 8 2.73 -2.29 12.30
CA ILE A 8 3.59 -1.21 11.81
C ILE A 8 2.81 0.10 11.66
N SER A 9 3.52 1.23 11.73
CA SER A 9 2.91 2.53 11.43
C SER A 9 2.76 2.74 9.92
N GLU A 10 1.93 3.70 9.52
CA GLU A 10 1.77 4.09 8.11
C GLU A 10 3.11 4.59 7.53
N SER A 11 3.91 5.31 8.32
CA SER A 11 5.25 5.76 7.92
C SER A 11 6.17 4.57 7.62
N ASP A 12 6.20 3.57 8.50
CA ASP A 12 7.01 2.37 8.30
C ASP A 12 6.54 1.59 7.05
N ALA A 13 5.24 1.59 6.77
CA ALA A 13 4.67 0.97 5.58
C ALA A 13 5.11 1.70 4.29
N TYR A 14 5.12 3.04 4.29
CA TYR A 14 5.69 3.81 3.18
C TYR A 14 7.19 3.55 3.02
N ASP A 15 7.95 3.46 4.12
CA ASP A 15 9.39 3.16 4.05
C ASP A 15 9.65 1.77 3.46
N LEU A 16 8.86 0.76 3.83
CA LEU A 16 8.93 -0.57 3.22
C LEU A 16 8.64 -0.53 1.71
N ALA A 17 7.61 0.21 1.31
CA ALA A 17 7.30 0.39 -0.10
C ALA A 17 8.45 1.10 -0.85
N LEU A 18 9.04 2.13 -0.24
CA LEU A 18 10.15 2.89 -0.81
C LEU A 18 11.40 2.02 -0.99
N VAL A 19 11.71 1.14 -0.04
CA VAL A 19 12.82 0.18 -0.17
C VAL A 19 12.64 -0.71 -1.40
N ILE A 20 11.42 -1.23 -1.62
CA ILE A 20 11.12 -2.06 -2.79
C ILE A 20 11.23 -1.22 -4.08
N LEU A 21 10.65 -0.01 -4.09
CA LEU A 21 10.71 0.92 -5.21
C LEU A 21 12.15 1.24 -5.63
N LEU A 22 13.02 1.55 -4.66
CA LEU A 22 14.41 1.92 -4.90
C LEU A 22 15.27 0.72 -5.32
N ALA A 23 14.91 -0.49 -4.89
CA ALA A 23 15.61 -1.72 -5.28
C ALA A 23 15.17 -2.22 -6.67
N HIS A 24 14.00 -1.83 -7.17
CA HIS A 24 13.47 -2.33 -8.43
C HIS A 24 14.03 -1.52 -9.62
N PRO A 25 14.61 -2.17 -10.65
CA PRO A 25 15.24 -1.49 -11.77
C PRO A 25 14.23 -1.00 -12.82
N VAL A 26 13.19 -0.26 -12.41
CA VAL A 26 12.28 0.39 -13.38
C VAL A 26 12.89 1.72 -13.83
N ALA A 27 13.08 1.86 -15.14
CA ALA A 27 13.70 3.05 -15.71
C ALA A 27 12.90 4.33 -15.40
N GLY A 28 13.62 5.38 -14.99
CA GLY A 28 13.06 6.73 -14.88
C GLY A 28 12.15 6.96 -13.67
N ALA A 29 12.22 6.12 -12.64
CA ALA A 29 11.50 6.33 -11.39
C ALA A 29 11.89 7.66 -10.73
N ARG A 30 10.89 8.51 -10.48
CA ARG A 30 11.01 9.79 -9.80
C ARG A 30 9.98 9.84 -8.68
N PRO A 31 10.40 9.67 -7.40
CA PRO A 31 9.48 9.79 -6.29
C PRO A 31 9.05 11.25 -6.14
N ILE A 32 7.73 11.46 -6.08
CA ILE A 32 7.08 12.73 -5.78
C ILE A 32 6.44 12.54 -4.41
N SER A 33 7.22 12.74 -3.36
CA SER A 33 6.74 12.52 -2.00
C SER A 33 5.71 13.58 -1.59
N GLY A 34 4.61 13.12 -0.99
CA GLY A 34 3.68 13.95 -0.24
C GLY A 34 3.98 13.85 1.25
N ALA A 35 4.45 14.94 1.87
CA ALA A 35 4.47 15.03 3.33
C ALA A 35 3.03 14.88 3.86
N GLY A 36 2.71 13.73 4.45
CA GLY A 36 1.40 13.43 5.02
C GLY A 36 0.32 12.98 4.02
N GLY A 37 0.70 12.54 2.82
CA GLY A 37 -0.23 12.05 1.79
C GLY A 37 0.25 10.77 1.10
N PRO A 38 -0.47 10.29 0.07
CA PRO A 38 -0.08 9.12 -0.70
C PRO A 38 1.35 9.25 -1.26
N LEU A 39 2.09 8.14 -1.24
CA LEU A 39 3.39 8.05 -1.92
C LEU A 39 3.14 7.96 -3.42
N HIS A 40 3.55 9.00 -4.16
CA HIS A 40 3.44 9.05 -5.61
C HIS A 40 4.78 8.86 -6.29
N VAL A 41 4.82 8.05 -7.35
CA VAL A 41 6.03 7.81 -8.14
C VAL A 41 5.68 7.91 -9.60
N GLU A 42 6.43 8.74 -10.33
CA GLU A 42 6.35 8.81 -11.78
C GLU A 42 7.45 7.97 -12.42
N PHE A 43 7.10 7.26 -13.48
CA PHE A 43 8.02 6.49 -14.30
C PHE A 43 7.95 7.02 -15.72
N GLN A 44 9.11 7.26 -16.32
CA GLN A 44 9.22 7.79 -17.67
C GLN A 44 10.20 7.00 -18.51
N ARG A 45 9.80 6.68 -19.75
CA ARG A 45 10.65 6.06 -20.76
C ARG A 45 10.72 6.99 -21.98
N GLY A 46 11.83 7.71 -22.10
CA GLY A 46 11.95 8.78 -23.10
C GLY A 46 11.04 9.98 -22.79
N SER A 47 10.72 10.79 -23.80
CA SER A 47 10.00 12.06 -23.63
C SER A 47 8.47 11.97 -23.66
N ALA A 48 7.90 10.83 -24.08
CA ALA A 48 6.47 10.74 -24.40
C ALA A 48 5.73 9.59 -23.69
N ILE A 49 6.44 8.72 -22.97
CA ILE A 49 5.85 7.54 -22.33
C ILE A 49 6.01 7.70 -20.83
N GLY A 50 4.88 7.75 -20.15
CA GLY A 50 4.81 7.91 -18.70
C GLY A 50 3.74 7.02 -18.08
N CYS A 51 4.01 6.62 -16.85
CA CYS A 51 3.09 5.91 -15.97
C CYS A 51 3.33 6.45 -14.56
N SER A 52 2.32 6.45 -13.71
CA SER A 52 2.52 6.73 -12.29
C SER A 52 1.93 5.66 -11.41
N LEU A 53 2.50 5.53 -10.22
CA LEU A 53 2.08 4.64 -9.16
C LEU A 53 1.76 5.50 -7.94
N SER A 54 0.59 5.27 -7.36
CA SER A 54 0.19 5.89 -6.10
C SER A 54 -0.03 4.80 -5.05
N ILE A 55 0.54 4.98 -3.88
CA ILE A 55 0.37 4.09 -2.73
C ILE A 55 -0.28 4.90 -1.63
N SER A 56 -1.41 4.42 -1.14
CA SER A 56 -2.19 5.05 -0.08
C SER A 56 -2.72 3.98 0.87
N PHE A 57 -3.27 4.39 2.00
CA PHE A 57 -3.85 3.47 2.97
C PHE A 57 -5.31 3.85 3.26
N GLY A 58 -6.22 2.89 3.05
CA GLY A 58 -7.64 3.04 3.34
C GLY A 58 -8.02 2.34 4.63
N ALA A 59 -8.90 2.94 5.44
CA ALA A 59 -9.44 2.27 6.62
C ALA A 59 -10.39 1.14 6.21
N MET A 60 -10.18 -0.06 6.76
CA MET A 60 -11.01 -1.24 6.59
C MET A 60 -11.44 -1.76 7.96
N ARG A 61 -12.70 -2.19 8.07
CA ARG A 61 -13.19 -2.91 9.25
C ARG A 61 -12.84 -4.39 9.11
N ARG A 62 -12.14 -4.94 10.11
CA ARG A 62 -11.81 -6.36 10.23
C ARG A 62 -12.43 -6.89 11.51
N GLU A 63 -13.19 -7.97 11.42
CA GLU A 63 -13.65 -8.68 12.62
C GLU A 63 -12.56 -9.63 13.11
N GLU A 64 -12.13 -9.48 14.36
CA GLU A 64 -11.16 -10.35 15.00
C GLU A 64 -11.78 -11.05 16.21
N ALA A 65 -11.50 -12.34 16.38
CA ALA A 65 -11.95 -13.09 17.54
C ALA A 65 -11.10 -12.73 18.78
N ARG A 66 -11.73 -12.31 19.88
CA ARG A 66 -11.08 -12.19 21.20
C ARG A 66 -10.87 -13.58 21.81
N GLY A 67 -9.80 -14.24 21.39
CA GLY A 67 -9.31 -15.47 22.01
C GLY A 67 -9.44 -16.72 21.15
N ALA A 68 -8.95 -17.84 21.69
CA ALA A 68 -8.94 -19.13 21.00
C ALA A 68 -10.22 -19.91 21.30
N GLY A 69 -11.08 -20.10 20.29
CA GLY A 69 -12.26 -20.96 20.42
C GLY A 69 -13.36 -20.62 19.42
N ARG A 70 -14.20 -21.62 19.11
CA ARG A 70 -15.30 -21.51 18.13
C ARG A 70 -16.43 -20.55 18.55
N HIS A 71 -16.41 -20.08 19.80
CA HIS A 71 -17.38 -19.17 20.40
C HIS A 71 -16.73 -17.93 21.03
N ALA A 72 -15.50 -17.62 20.64
CA ALA A 72 -14.84 -16.39 21.10
C ALA A 72 -15.63 -15.17 20.62
N PRO A 73 -15.89 -14.17 21.49
CA PRO A 73 -16.56 -12.95 21.07
C PRO A 73 -15.74 -12.25 19.98
N THR A 74 -16.39 -11.79 18.91
CA THR A 74 -15.75 -11.02 17.84
C THR A 74 -15.77 -9.53 18.17
N GLU A 75 -14.65 -8.87 17.93
CA GLU A 75 -14.49 -7.42 18.04
C GLU A 75 -14.24 -6.86 16.63
N THR A 76 -14.85 -5.71 16.31
CA THR A 76 -14.51 -4.99 15.08
C THR A 76 -13.27 -4.14 15.33
N VAL A 77 -12.23 -4.36 14.55
CA VAL A 77 -10.99 -3.59 14.58
C VAL A 77 -10.89 -2.78 13.29
N LEU A 78 -10.57 -1.49 13.40
CA LEU A 78 -10.14 -0.71 12.24
C LEU A 78 -8.67 -1.00 11.94
N VAL A 79 -8.41 -1.47 10.72
CA VAL A 79 -7.07 -1.68 10.16
C VAL A 79 -6.90 -0.82 8.92
N GLN A 80 -5.67 -0.44 8.58
CA GLN A 80 -5.37 0.19 7.31
C GLN A 80 -4.99 -0.88 6.28
N GLN A 81 -5.62 -0.83 5.09
CA GLN A 81 -5.28 -1.68 3.96
C GLN A 81 -4.54 -0.85 2.90
N PRO A 82 -3.42 -1.36 2.34
CA PRO A 82 -2.75 -0.69 1.24
C PRO A 82 -3.67 -0.62 0.02
N ARG A 83 -3.70 0.55 -0.61
CA ARG A 83 -4.40 0.84 -1.86
C ARG A 83 -3.39 1.36 -2.86
N ILE A 84 -3.16 0.58 -3.90
CA ILE A 84 -2.18 0.85 -4.93
C ILE A 84 -2.91 1.14 -6.25
N GLU A 85 -2.64 2.30 -6.83
CA GLU A 85 -3.24 2.74 -8.09
C GLU A 85 -2.15 2.97 -9.13
N ILE A 86 -2.40 2.53 -10.35
CA ILE A 86 -1.53 2.76 -11.50
C ILE A 86 -2.28 3.65 -12.48
N CYS A 87 -1.70 4.81 -12.79
CA CYS A 87 -2.27 5.76 -13.74
C CYS A 87 -1.42 5.82 -15.02
N TRP A 88 -2.10 5.80 -16.15
CA TRP A 88 -1.48 5.87 -17.47
C TRP A 88 -1.59 7.27 -18.06
N SER A 89 -0.50 7.81 -18.60
CA SER A 89 -0.50 9.18 -19.14
C SER A 89 -0.06 9.32 -20.59
N SER A 90 0.18 8.24 -21.34
CA SER A 90 0.70 8.37 -22.72
C SER A 90 -0.31 8.09 -23.84
N THR A 91 -0.15 8.86 -24.92
CA THR A 91 -0.84 8.68 -26.21
C THR A 91 0.19 8.23 -27.26
N GLY A 92 0.43 6.91 -27.32
CA GLY A 92 1.35 6.34 -28.31
C GLY A 92 0.84 6.55 -29.74
N ARG A 93 1.62 7.24 -30.58
CA ARG A 93 1.29 7.52 -32.00
C ARG A 93 1.96 6.56 -33.00
N SER A 94 2.78 5.62 -32.50
CA SER A 94 3.48 4.62 -33.32
C SER A 94 3.52 3.27 -32.60
N VAL A 95 3.72 2.19 -33.37
CA VAL A 95 3.86 0.82 -32.82
C VAL A 95 5.01 0.74 -31.83
N ALA A 96 6.16 1.34 -32.14
CA ALA A 96 7.32 1.36 -31.25
C ALA A 96 7.00 2.04 -29.90
N THR A 97 6.29 3.16 -29.94
CA THR A 97 5.83 3.87 -28.73
C THR A 97 4.84 3.03 -27.94
N ALA A 98 3.90 2.35 -28.61
CA ALA A 98 2.93 1.47 -27.97
C ALA A 98 3.59 0.24 -27.30
N THR A 99 4.57 -0.39 -27.95
CA THR A 99 5.32 -1.52 -27.36
C THR A 99 6.13 -1.08 -26.14
N ALA A 100 6.85 0.05 -26.24
CA ALA A 100 7.60 0.59 -25.13
C ALA A 100 6.69 1.01 -23.95
N ALA A 101 5.49 1.48 -24.27
CA ALA A 101 4.44 1.79 -23.32
C ALA A 101 3.95 0.55 -22.55
N ILE A 102 3.58 -0.52 -23.27
CA ILE A 102 3.14 -1.78 -22.67
C ILE A 102 4.22 -2.36 -21.77
N ALA A 103 5.48 -2.33 -22.21
CA ALA A 103 6.61 -2.80 -21.43
C ALA A 103 6.76 -2.01 -20.11
N LEU A 104 6.67 -0.68 -20.16
CA LEU A 104 6.71 0.15 -18.95
C LEU A 104 5.53 -0.17 -18.01
N TYR A 105 4.31 -0.27 -18.55
CA TYR A 105 3.13 -0.57 -17.74
C TYR A 105 3.24 -1.94 -17.04
N ARG A 106 3.78 -2.94 -17.74
CA ARG A 106 4.04 -4.26 -17.17
C ARG A 106 5.05 -4.19 -16.03
N GLU A 107 6.18 -3.52 -16.22
CA GLU A 107 7.20 -3.34 -15.18
C GLU A 107 6.63 -2.65 -13.92
N VAL A 108 5.83 -1.59 -14.10
CA VAL A 108 5.18 -0.88 -12.99
C VAL A 108 4.11 -1.75 -12.31
N THR A 109 3.39 -2.58 -13.07
CA THR A 109 2.40 -3.52 -12.51
C THR A 109 3.05 -4.62 -11.69
N GLU A 110 4.17 -5.17 -12.16
CA GLU A 110 4.96 -6.17 -11.43
C GLU A 110 5.49 -5.57 -10.12
N LEU A 111 5.99 -4.34 -10.15
CA LEU A 111 6.42 -3.59 -8.97
C LEU A 111 5.26 -3.32 -7.99
N ALA A 112 4.10 -2.90 -8.49
CA ALA A 112 2.91 -2.69 -7.68
C ALA A 112 2.47 -3.97 -6.96
N ALA A 113 2.50 -5.11 -7.64
CA ALA A 113 2.17 -6.40 -7.06
C ALA A 113 3.16 -6.84 -5.96
N LEU A 114 4.46 -6.58 -6.15
CA LEU A 114 5.49 -6.86 -5.13
C LEU A 114 5.28 -6.01 -3.87
N ILE A 115 4.95 -4.74 -4.04
CA ILE A 115 4.64 -3.83 -2.93
C ILE A 115 3.36 -4.28 -2.22
N ALA A 116 2.29 -4.60 -2.97
CA ALA A 116 1.04 -5.10 -2.41
C ALA A 116 1.28 -6.35 -1.55
N ALA A 117 1.95 -7.37 -2.12
CA ALA A 117 2.21 -8.63 -1.43
C ALA A 117 3.07 -8.43 -0.18
N ARG A 118 4.01 -7.48 -0.19
CA ARG A 118 4.82 -7.16 0.99
C ARG A 118 3.97 -6.54 2.11
N LEU A 119 3.08 -5.61 1.74
CA LEU A 119 2.26 -4.85 2.69
C LEU A 119 1.06 -5.66 3.21
N GLU A 120 0.49 -6.58 2.42
CA GLU A 120 -0.59 -7.48 2.85
C GLU A 120 -0.18 -8.41 4.00
N GLY A 121 1.12 -8.69 4.16
CA GLY A 121 1.65 -9.46 5.27
C GLY A 121 1.78 -8.68 6.59
N GLU A 122 1.44 -7.39 6.60
CA GLU A 122 1.61 -6.51 7.76
C GLU A 122 0.25 -5.97 8.24
N THR A 123 0.12 -5.79 9.55
CA THR A 123 -1.05 -5.10 10.12
C THR A 123 -0.69 -3.63 10.28
N ILE A 124 -1.32 -2.76 9.50
CA ILE A 124 -0.98 -1.33 9.45
C ILE A 124 -1.98 -0.54 10.31
N GLY A 125 -1.46 0.21 11.28
CA GLY A 125 -2.24 1.17 12.06
C GLY A 125 -3.40 0.57 12.86
N VAL A 126 -3.12 0.07 14.07
CA VAL A 126 -4.13 -0.31 15.06
C VAL A 126 -3.81 0.36 16.39
N ARG A 127 -4.50 1.47 16.68
CA ARG A 127 -4.61 2.00 18.04
C ARG A 127 -6.06 2.38 18.36
N GLU A 128 -6.98 1.46 18.12
CA GLU A 128 -8.37 1.61 18.59
C GLU A 128 -8.64 0.92 19.94
N ARG A 129 -7.72 0.07 20.43
CA ARG A 129 -7.88 -0.57 21.76
C ARG A 129 -7.83 0.40 22.94
N ALA A 130 -7.31 1.62 22.76
CA ALA A 130 -7.20 2.61 23.84
C ALA A 130 -8.40 3.57 23.93
N LEU A 131 -9.20 3.71 22.87
CA LEU A 131 -10.36 4.61 22.87
C LEU A 131 -11.63 3.91 23.35
N VAL A 132 -11.84 2.64 22.99
CA VAL A 132 -13.00 1.86 23.48
C VAL A 132 -12.86 1.57 24.98
N ALA A 133 -11.68 1.15 25.44
CA ALA A 133 -11.45 0.90 26.87
C ALA A 133 -11.60 2.19 27.72
N LYS A 134 -11.13 3.35 27.22
CA LYS A 134 -11.32 4.63 27.90
C LYS A 134 -12.77 5.12 27.86
N ALA A 135 -13.52 4.83 26.81
CA ALA A 135 -14.94 5.17 26.72
C ALA A 135 -15.78 4.29 27.67
N GLU A 136 -15.44 3.01 27.83
CA GLU A 136 -16.09 2.10 28.78
C GLU A 136 -15.74 2.42 30.24
N GLU A 137 -14.51 2.87 30.50
CA GLU A 137 -14.06 3.28 31.84
C GLU A 137 -14.60 4.66 32.25
N ALA A 138 -14.85 5.56 31.30
CA ALA A 138 -15.50 6.85 31.53
C ALA A 138 -17.04 6.76 31.66
N SER A 139 -17.64 5.60 31.36
CA SER A 139 -19.07 5.33 31.46
C SER A 139 -19.46 4.50 32.69
N ARG A 140 -18.52 4.20 33.58
CA ARG A 140 -18.73 3.58 34.90
C ARG A 140 -18.50 4.59 36.01
#